data_AF-A0A833VXH9-F1
#
_entry.id   AF-A0A833VXH9-F1
#
_cell.length_a   1.000
_cell.length_b   1.000
_cell.length_c   1.000
_cell.angle_alpha   90.00
_cell.angle_beta   90.00
_cell.angle_gamma   90.00
#
_symmetry.space_group_name_H-M   'P 1'
#
loop_
_entity.id
_entity.type
_entity.pdbx_description
1 polymer ?
#
loop_
_entity_poly.entity_id
_entity_poly.type
_entity_poly.pdbx_seq_one_letter_code
_entity_poly.pdbx_strand_id
1 'polypeptide(L)' 'AYEWVTLNDFLPVVEAAASGMSHMLELQRGAIVGVFATNCYQWSVVEHSASRMAYTLVPLYDTLGATAIRSF' A
#
# COMPACT_ATOMS: atom_id res chain seq x y z
N ALA A 1 -4.64 19.61 13.74
CA ALA A 1 -4.20 18.84 14.91
C ALA A 1 -3.54 17.56 14.41
N TYR A 2 -2.49 17.07 15.07
CA TYR A 2 -1.85 15.80 14.70
C TYR A 2 -2.44 14.68 15.57
N GLU A 3 -2.69 13.54 14.94
CA GLU A 3 -3.11 12.32 15.62
C GLU A 3 -1.97 11.31 15.59
N TRP A 4 -1.72 10.68 16.73
CA TRP A 4 -0.69 9.67 16.87
C TRP A 4 -1.33 8.30 16.93
N VAL A 5 -0.80 7.38 16.13
CA VAL A 5 -1.26 5.99 16.08
C VAL A 5 -0.18 5.12 16.68
N THR A 6 -0.54 4.25 17.63
CA THR A 6 0.42 3.30 18.20
C THR A 6 0.65 2.13 17.23
N LEU A 7 1.75 1.40 17.40
CA LEU A 7 1.98 0.20 16.62
C LEU A 7 0.87 -0.85 16.86
N ASN A 8 0.33 -0.92 18.08
CA ASN A 8 -0.77 -1.83 18.42
C ASN A 8 -2.07 -1.50 17.67
N ASP A 9 -2.31 -0.21 17.38
CA ASP A 9 -3.46 0.22 16.59
C ASP A 9 -3.19 0.09 15.09
N PHE A 10 -1.93 0.22 14.66
CA PHE A 10 -1.51 0.14 13.26
C PHE A 10 -1.53 -1.29 12.69
N LEU A 11 -1.01 -2.28 13.43
CA LEU A 11 -0.86 -3.64 12.93
C LEU A 11 -2.19 -4.32 12.53
N PRO A 12 -3.29 -4.18 13.29
CA PRO A 12 -4.58 -4.73 12.88
C PRO A 12 -5.10 -4.15 11.56
N VAL A 13 -4.84 -2.85 11.31
CA VAL A 13 -5.23 -2.18 10.06
C VAL A 13 -4.44 -2.74 8.89
N VAL A 14 -3.14 -2.96 9.06
CA VAL A 14 -2.28 -3.62 8.05
C VAL A 14 -2.75 -5.04 7.76
N GLU A 15 -3.10 -5.81 8.79
CA GLU A 15 -3.56 -7.19 8.61
C GLU A 15 -4.90 -7.25 7.85
N ALA A 16 -5.85 -6.37 8.19
CA ALA A 16 -7.12 -6.27 7.49
C ALA A 16 -6.91 -5.86 6.02
N ALA A 17 -6.04 -4.90 5.74
CA ALA A 17 -5.74 -4.46 4.38
C ALA A 17 -5.03 -5.56 3.56
N ALA A 18 -4.05 -6.25 4.14
CA ALA A 18 -3.37 -7.39 3.50
C ALA A 18 -4.34 -8.53 3.15
N SER A 19 -5.24 -8.86 4.08
CA SER A 19 -6.31 -9.83 3.85
C SER A 19 -7.24 -9.39 2.71
N GLY A 20 -7.65 -8.12 2.71
CA GLY A 20 -8.45 -7.54 1.63
C GLY A 20 -7.77 -7.64 0.27
N MET A 21 -6.47 -7.38 0.19
CA MET A 21 -5.71 -7.52 -1.06
C MET A 21 -5.73 -8.95 -1.60
N SER A 22 -5.62 -9.97 -0.74
CA SER A 22 -5.68 -11.36 -1.19
C SER A 22 -7.09 -11.83 -1.54
N HIS A 23 -8.09 -11.46 -0.74
CA HIS A 23 -9.43 -12.05 -0.84
C HIS A 23 -10.38 -11.26 -1.73
N MET A 24 -10.24 -9.93 -1.75
CA MET A 24 -11.13 -9.05 -2.51
C MET A 24 -10.52 -8.64 -3.84
N LEU A 25 -9.20 -8.44 -3.89
CA LEU A 25 -8.47 -8.09 -5.12
C LEU A 25 -7.80 -9.31 -5.77
N GLU A 26 -7.90 -10.48 -5.14
CA GLU A 26 -7.38 -11.77 -5.63
C GLU A 26 -5.87 -11.74 -5.95
N LEU A 27 -5.12 -10.83 -5.32
CA LEU A 27 -3.70 -10.64 -5.58
C LEU A 27 -2.89 -11.84 -5.10
N GLN A 28 -2.06 -12.38 -6.00
CA GLN A 28 -1.21 -13.52 -5.74
C GLN A 28 0.20 -13.08 -5.32
N ARG A 29 0.92 -13.97 -4.63
CA ARG A 29 2.33 -13.75 -4.26
C ARG A 29 3.13 -13.30 -5.48
N GLY A 30 3.92 -12.24 -5.32
CA GLY A 30 4.71 -11.64 -6.41
C GLY A 30 3.94 -10.68 -7.31
N ALA A 31 2.65 -10.43 -7.06
CA ALA A 31 1.89 -9.39 -7.77
C ALA A 31 2.59 -8.03 -7.66
N ILE A 32 2.53 -7.25 -8.74
CA ILE A 32 3.02 -5.87 -8.79
C ILE A 32 1.86 -4.96 -8.39
N VAL A 33 2.06 -4.17 -7.33
CA VAL A 33 1.04 -3.29 -6.76
C VAL A 33 1.51 -1.85 -6.92
N GLY A 34 0.96 -1.18 -7.93
CA GLY A 34 1.14 0.26 -8.13
C GLY A 34 0.33 1.04 -7.09
N VAL A 35 0.99 1.94 -6.36
CA VAL A 35 0.32 2.80 -5.37
C VAL A 35 0.59 4.24 -5.71
N PHE A 36 -0.48 4.99 -5.90
CA PHE A 36 -0.45 6.40 -6.22
C PHE A 36 -1.12 7.18 -5.09
N ALA A 37 -0.31 7.74 -4.21
CA ALA A 37 -0.79 8.59 -3.12
C ALA A 37 0.31 9.56 -2.68
N THR A 38 -0.10 10.66 -2.07
CA THR A 38 0.80 11.55 -1.33
C THR A 38 1.29 10.86 -0.05
N ASN A 39 2.34 11.38 0.57
CA ASN A 39 2.79 10.90 1.88
C ASN A 39 1.67 11.06 2.93
N CYS A 40 1.04 9.95 3.31
CA CYS A 40 -0.07 9.87 4.25
C CYS A 40 -0.01 8.57 5.05
N TYR A 41 -0.78 8.50 6.15
CA TYR A 41 -0.84 7.30 6.98
C TYR A 41 -1.21 6.03 6.20
N GLN A 42 -2.16 6.14 5.27
CA GLN A 42 -2.63 5.04 4.44
C GLN A 42 -1.54 4.48 3.53
N TRP A 43 -0.59 5.32 3.11
CA TRP A 43 0.58 4.85 2.36
C TRP A 43 1.36 3.81 3.13
N SER A 44 1.68 4.10 4.40
CA SER A 44 2.37 3.15 5.28
C SER A 44 1.56 1.89 5.49
N VAL A 45 0.23 2.00 5.66
CA VAL A 45 -0.64 0.80 5.75
C VAL A 45 -0.48 -0.09 4.52
N VAL A 46 -0.57 0.49 3.32
CA VAL A 46 -0.47 -0.27 2.06
C VAL A 46 0.92 -0.87 1.86
N GLU A 47 1.97 -0.12 2.17
CA GLU A 47 3.36 -0.59 2.09
C GLU A 47 3.59 -1.83 2.97
N HIS A 48 3.19 -1.75 4.24
CA HIS A 48 3.32 -2.87 5.18
C HIS A 48 2.42 -4.06 4.80
N SER A 49 1.24 -3.80 4.24
CA SER A 49 0.32 -4.84 3.77
C SER A 49 0.90 -5.60 2.58
N ALA A 50 1.43 -4.87 1.58
CA ALA A 50 2.06 -5.45 0.41
C ALA A 50 3.30 -6.27 0.79
N SER A 51 4.12 -5.77 1.72
CA SER A 51 5.28 -6.48 2.25
C SER A 51 4.88 -7.80 2.92
N ARG A 52 3.84 -7.81 3.77
CA ARG A 52 3.33 -9.01 4.45
C ARG A 52 2.91 -10.11 3.47
N MET A 53 2.35 -9.73 2.33
CA MET A 53 1.84 -10.66 1.31
C MET A 53 2.88 -11.05 0.25
N ALA A 54 4.11 -10.53 0.37
CA ALA A 54 5.18 -10.68 -0.62
C ALA A 54 4.77 -10.21 -2.02
N TYR A 55 4.13 -9.03 -2.08
CA TYR A 55 3.89 -8.29 -3.31
C TYR A 55 5.03 -7.32 -3.60
N THR A 56 5.20 -6.95 -4.87
CA THR A 56 6.15 -5.92 -5.30
C THR A 56 5.45 -4.57 -5.31
N LEU A 57 5.71 -3.74 -4.30
CA LEU A 57 5.15 -2.39 -4.22
C LEU A 57 5.87 -1.46 -5.20
N VAL A 58 5.12 -0.78 -6.06
CA VAL A 58 5.64 0.23 -6.98
C VAL A 58 5.06 1.59 -6.61
N PRO A 59 5.86 2.49 -6.02
CA PRO A 59 5.37 3.79 -5.62
C PRO A 59 5.32 4.76 -6.80
N LEU A 60 4.17 5.38 -7.01
CA LEU A 60 3.94 6.41 -8.02
C LEU A 60 3.66 7.74 -7.31
N TYR A 61 4.52 8.72 -7.53
CA TYR A 61 4.36 10.08 -7.02
C TYR A 61 4.07 11.05 -8.17
N ASP A 62 3.32 12.11 -7.89
CA ASP A 62 3.04 13.18 -8.86
C ASP A 62 4.28 13.76 -9.53
N THR A 63 5.42 13.75 -8.82
CA THR A 63 6.71 14.25 -9.30
C THR A 63 7.33 13.40 -10.41
N LEU A 64 6.85 12.18 -10.64
CA LEU A 64 7.31 11.31 -11.73
C LEU A 64 6.74 11.71 -13.11
N GLY A 65 5.78 12.65 -13.14
CA GLY A 65 5.15 13.14 -14.37
C GLY A 65 4.16 12.13 -14.99
N ALA A 66 3.22 12.65 -15.78
CA ALA A 66 2.09 11.86 -16.32
C ALA A 66 2.50 10.63 -17.15
N THR A 67 3.71 10.62 -17.72
CA THR A 67 4.23 9.50 -18.51
C THR A 67 4.51 8.26 -17.66
N ALA A 68 4.93 8.43 -16.40
CA ALA A 68 5.25 7.31 -15.52
C ALA A 68 3.99 6.54 -15.09
N ILE A 69 2.86 7.22 -14.94
CA ILE A 69 1.58 6.63 -14.51
C ILE A 69 0.98 5.75 -15.63
N ARG A 70 1.21 6.10 -16.90
CA ARG A 70 0.55 5.46 -18.05
C ARG A 70 1.10 4.06 -18.40
N SER A 71 2.18 3.63 -17.75
CA SER A 71 2.92 2.39 -18.08
C SER A 71 2.71 1.26 -17.06
N PHE A 72 1.88 1.48 -16.03
CA PHE A 72 1.56 0.52 -14.97
C PHE A 72 0.08 0.12 -15.00
#